data_AF-A0A1I0Q5L7-F1
#
_entry.id   AF-A0A1I0Q5L7-F1
#
_cell.length_a   1.000
_cell.length_b   1.000
_cell.length_c   1.000
_cell.angle_alpha   90.00
_cell.angle_beta   90.00
_cell.angle_gamma   90.00
#
_symmetry.space_group_name_H-M   'P 1'
#
loop_
_entity.id
_entity.type
_entity.pdbx_description
1 polymer ?
#
loop_
_entity_poly.entity_id
_entity_poly.type
_entity_poly.pdbx_seq_one_letter_code
_entity_poly.pdbx_strand_id
1 'polypeptide(L)' 'MKDIKYEAAFAELQSIVRKMENDELDIDQMSEQLKRAQELIRLCKDKLTKTDEEIKKILSDS' A
#
# COMPACT_ATOMS: atom_id res chain seq x y z
N MET A 1 9.05 9.55 -12.10
CA MET A 1 8.69 8.49 -11.12
C MET A 1 7.17 8.41 -11.10
N LYS A 2 6.57 7.23 -11.28
CA LYS A 2 5.10 7.08 -11.32
C LYS A 2 4.56 7.20 -9.90
N ASP A 3 3.88 8.31 -9.60
CA ASP A 3 3.19 8.51 -8.34
C ASP A 3 1.95 7.59 -8.30
N ILE A 4 2.05 6.46 -7.59
CA ILE A 4 0.94 5.51 -7.49
C ILE A 4 -0.11 6.10 -6.54
N LYS A 5 -1.34 6.30 -7.02
CA LYS A 5 -2.46 6.76 -6.18
C LYS A 5 -2.74 5.75 -5.05
N TYR A 6 -3.21 6.22 -3.90
CA TYR A 6 -3.55 5.36 -2.76
C TYR A 6 -4.52 4.23 -3.18
N GLU A 7 -5.58 4.56 -3.91
CA GLU A 7 -6.55 3.58 -4.40
C GLU A 7 -5.93 2.51 -5.30
N ALA A 8 -4.99 2.91 -6.17
CA ALA A 8 -4.29 1.97 -7.05
C ALA A 8 -3.38 1.04 -6.24
N ALA A 9 -2.63 1.58 -5.27
CA ALA A 9 -1.78 0.78 -4.39
C ALA A 9 -2.61 -0.19 -3.53
N PHE A 10 -3.78 0.25 -3.05
CA PHE A 10 -4.68 -0.56 -2.27
C PHE A 10 -5.33 -1.68 -3.10
N ALA A 11 -5.77 -1.36 -4.33
CA ALA A 11 -6.31 -2.35 -5.25
C ALA A 11 -5.25 -3.42 -5.64
N GLU A 12 -4.01 -2.99 -5.87
CA GLU A 12 -2.89 -3.91 -6.13
C GLU A 12 -2.64 -4.82 -4.92
N LEU A 13 -2.62 -4.27 -3.69
CA LEU A 13 -2.46 -5.04 -2.47
C LEU A 13 -3.58 -6.07 -2.30
N GLN A 14 -4.84 -5.69 -2.56
CA GLN A 14 -5.98 -6.63 -2.52
C GLN A 14 -5.83 -7.74 -3.56
N SER A 15 -5.33 -7.44 -4.76
CA SER A 15 -5.07 -8.46 -5.77
C SER A 15 -3.97 -9.43 -5.33
N ILE A 16 -2.92 -8.93 -4.66
CA ILE A 16 -1.85 -9.78 -4.14
C ILE A 16 -2.39 -10.75 -3.11
N VAL A 17 -3.15 -10.24 -2.13
CA VAL A 17 -3.76 -11.07 -1.08
C VAL A 17 -4.64 -12.16 -1.69
N ARG A 18 -5.52 -11.81 -2.63
CA ARG A 18 -6.38 -12.80 -3.31
C ARG A 18 -5.59 -13.91 -4.00
N LYS A 19 -4.52 -13.56 -4.72
CA LYS A 19 -3.68 -14.55 -5.40
C LYS A 19 -2.96 -15.47 -4.42
N MET A 20 -2.53 -14.92 -3.27
CA MET A 20 -1.91 -15.69 -2.20
C MET A 20 -2.92 -16.63 -1.51
N GLU A 21 -4.17 -16.19 -1.30
CA GLU A 21 -5.23 -16.99 -0.67
C GLU A 21 -5.76 -18.11 -1.58
N ASN A 22 -5.72 -17.91 -2.90
CA ASN A 22 -6.22 -18.88 -3.88
C ASN A 22 -5.17 -19.94 -4.28
N ASP A 23 -4.00 -20.00 -3.63
CA ASP A 23 -2.87 -20.85 -4.04
C ASP A 23 -2.50 -20.70 -5.53
N GLU A 24 -2.71 -19.51 -6.10
CA GLU A 24 -2.40 -19.19 -7.51
C GLU A 24 -0.90 -18.89 -7.72
N LEU A 25 -0.09 -18.93 -6.66
CA LEU A 25 1.32 -18.53 -6.65
C LEU A 25 2.20 -19.68 -6.17
N ASP A 26 3.29 -19.92 -6.88
CA ASP A 26 4.36 -20.80 -6.39
C ASP A 26 5.19 -20.12 -5.29
N ILE A 27 6.08 -20.87 -4.64
CA ILE A 27 6.84 -20.40 -3.47
C ILE A 27 7.80 -19.23 -3.78
N ASP A 28 8.32 -19.18 -5.01
CA ASP A 28 9.21 -18.12 -5.46
C ASP A 28 8.39 -16.85 -5.75
N GLN A 29 7.25 -17.00 -6.41
CA GLN A 29 6.29 -15.94 -6.67
C GLN A 29 5.70 -15.36 -5.39
N MET A 30 5.39 -16.19 -4.39
CA MET A 30 4.93 -15.73 -3.08
C MET A 30 5.94 -14.78 -2.43
N SER A 31 7.23 -15.09 -2.52
CA SER A 31 8.30 -14.24 -1.97
C SER A 31 8.38 -12.88 -2.67
N GLU A 32 8.19 -12.84 -3.99
CA GLU A 32 8.14 -11.59 -4.76
C GLU A 32 6.89 -10.77 -4.45
N GLN A 33 5.72 -11.41 -4.44
CA GLN A 33 4.45 -10.76 -4.13
C GLN A 33 4.42 -10.22 -2.70
N LEU A 34 5.04 -10.92 -1.74
CA LEU A 34 5.17 -10.45 -0.37
C LEU A 34 6.03 -9.18 -0.28
N LYS A 35 7.18 -9.12 -0.98
CA LYS A 35 8.00 -7.90 -1.05
C LYS A 35 7.21 -6.74 -1.64
N ARG A 36 6.45 -7.00 -2.71
CA ARG A 36 5.60 -6.00 -3.34
C ARG A 36 4.50 -5.50 -2.40
N ALA A 37 3.83 -6.40 -1.69
CA ALA A 37 2.83 -6.05 -0.68
C ALA A 37 3.42 -5.16 0.42
N GLN A 38 4.63 -5.45 0.89
CA GLN A 38 5.33 -4.61 1.88
C GLN A 38 5.59 -3.18 1.37
N GLU A 39 6.00 -3.03 0.11
CA GLU A 39 6.16 -1.70 -0.51
C GLU A 39 4.84 -0.93 -0.57
N LEU A 40 3.76 -1.61 -1.00
CA LEU A 40 2.43 -1.01 -1.11
C LEU A 40 1.90 -0.57 0.26
N ILE A 41 2.07 -1.41 1.29
CA ILE A 41 1.69 -1.08 2.67
C ILE A 41 2.44 0.17 3.15
N ARG A 42 3.75 0.25 2.88
CA ARG A 42 4.55 1.42 3.25
C ARG A 42 4.05 2.68 2.54
N LEU A 43 3.79 2.60 1.24
CA LEU A 43 3.26 3.72 0.47
C LEU A 43 1.90 4.19 0.99
N CYS A 44 0.99 3.25 1.30
CA CYS A 44 -0.32 3.56 1.89
C CYS A 44 -0.18 4.27 3.24
N LYS A 45 0.70 3.75 4.12
CA LYS A 45 0.99 4.38 5.42
C LYS A 45 1.56 5.78 5.25
N ASP A 46 2.55 5.96 4.39
CA ASP A 46 3.17 7.26 4.16
C ASP A 46 2.15 8.30 3.68
N LYS A 47 1.22 7.91 2.80
CA LYS A 47 0.13 8.80 2.35
C LYS A 47 -0.81 9.18 3.50
N LEU A 48 -1.24 8.19 4.30
CA LEU A 48 -2.11 8.45 5.45
C LEU A 48 -1.43 9.35 6.47
N THR A 49 -0.16 9.11 6.79
CA THR A 49 0.62 9.93 7.73
C THR A 49 0.76 11.36 7.22
N LYS A 50 1.08 11.57 5.94
CA LYS A 50 1.16 12.92 5.36
C LYS A 50 -0.17 13.66 5.44
N THR A 51 -1.26 12.99 5.11
CA THR A 51 -2.60 13.59 5.20
C THR A 51 -2.97 13.92 6.65
N ASP A 52 -2.66 13.04 7.61
CA ASP A 52 -2.88 13.29 9.04
C ASP A 52 -2.04 14.49 9.54
N GLU A 53 -0.79 14.61 9.11
CA GLU A 53 0.07 15.75 9.43
C GLU A 53 -0.46 17.07 8.87
N GLU A 54 -0.97 17.07 7.63
CA GLU A 54 -1.61 18.25 7.03
C GLU A 54 -2.86 18.67 7.79
N ILE A 55 -3.71 17.71 8.17
CA ILE A 55 -4.90 17.97 8.99
C ILE A 55 -4.49 18.57 10.35
N LYS A 56 -3.50 17.99 11.03
CA LYS A 56 -3.00 18.49 12.31
C LYS A 56 -2.45 19.91 12.21
N LYS A 57 -1.76 20.26 11.13
CA LYS A 57 -1.27 21.63 10.89
C LYS A 57 -2.43 22.62 10.78
N ILE A 58 -3.43 22.30 9.95
CA ILE A 58 -4.63 23.14 9.78
C ILE A 58 -5.35 23.37 11.11
N LEU A 59 -5.48 22.31 11.92
CA LEU A 59 -6.13 22.39 13.23
C LEU A 59 -5.29 23.12 14.29
N SER A 60 -3.96 23.16 14.14
CA SER A 60 -3.06 23.85 15.09
C SER A 60 -2.93 25.34 14.80
N ASP A 61 -3.21 25.78 13.57
CA ASP A 61 -3.25 27.18 13.16
C ASP A 61 -4.62 27.85 13.42
N SER A 62 -5.51 27.17 14.18
CA SER A 62 -6.85 27.65 14.58
C SER A 62 -6.93 27.99 16.08
#